data_AF-A0A7X1TPY0-F1
#
_entry.id   AF-A0A7X1TPY0-F1
#
_cell.length_a   1.000
_cell.length_b   1.000
_cell.length_c   1.000
_cell.angle_alpha   90.00
_cell.angle_beta   90.00
_cell.angle_gamma   90.00
#
_symmetry.space_group_name_H-M   'P 1'
#
loop_
_entity.id
_entity.type
_entity.pdbx_description
1 polymer ?
#
loop_
_entity_poly.entity_id
_entity_poly.type
_entity_poly.pdbx_seq_one_letter_code
_entity_poly.pdbx_strand_id
1 'polypeptide(L)'
;MGGSEQPAAAGDCTPTSSSDVDPANLPTEDVAGYAGEQLVNAALIVNAGKAIDLSVKGQTIGVMTAMGESTLQVLDRGDGPGPDSRGLFQQRDNGAWGSYEDRMDPTTSATNFFKALQAVEGWESLSPTEAAHKVQRNADPFHYEKYWADAVQIVAVVADIEGLEPCLAGGTGQPIGAGDDLPWSTSAFCPIGGFCPPGAVSPLGMYNRECTDFALWRLNAAAGVTSAPWKYHNSDLTLGNAETWIGAWQRQGWETGQEPRVNAVAYYAANVGGAGSVGHVAWVTAINDDGIVAIEEYNGQAPPNDHKYGSRNIQPDEVSAYLYFPGDN
;
A
#
# COMPACT_ATOMS: atom_id res chain seq x y z
N MET A 1 5.19 7.82 46.15
CA MET A 1 4.48 8.80 45.30
C MET A 1 5.44 9.11 44.16
N GLY A 2 5.43 8.43 43.02
CA GLY A 2 4.28 7.90 42.29
C GLY A 2 3.93 8.89 41.19
N GLY A 3 4.82 9.03 40.21
CA GLY A 3 4.57 9.72 38.94
C GLY A 3 5.01 8.77 37.85
N SER A 4 4.05 7.98 37.36
CA SER A 4 4.22 7.09 36.22
C SER A 4 4.38 7.93 34.95
N GLU A 5 5.58 7.97 34.40
CA GLU A 5 5.78 8.37 33.01
C GLU A 5 5.10 7.31 32.13
N GLN A 6 4.08 7.75 31.42
CA GLN A 6 3.34 7.00 30.43
C GLN A 6 4.24 6.82 29.20
N PRO A 7 4.34 5.61 28.61
CA PRO A 7 5.08 5.46 27.36
C PRO A 7 4.40 6.28 26.25
N ALA A 8 5.21 6.93 25.43
CA ALA A 8 4.75 7.68 24.26
C ALA A 8 3.94 6.76 23.33
N ALA A 9 2.73 7.18 23.00
CA ALA A 9 1.93 6.57 21.93
C ALA A 9 2.64 6.74 20.59
N ALA A 10 2.35 5.84 19.64
CA ALA A 10 2.86 5.85 18.27
C ALA A 10 2.92 7.28 17.69
N GLY A 11 4.12 7.72 17.30
CA GLY A 11 4.37 9.10 16.88
C GLY A 11 3.60 9.47 15.62
N ASP A 12 2.84 10.56 15.68
CA ASP A 12 2.23 11.20 14.52
C ASP A 12 3.31 11.53 13.49
N CYS A 13 3.13 11.04 12.26
CA CYS A 13 3.96 11.43 11.13
C CYS A 13 3.68 12.91 10.79
N THR A 14 4.47 13.83 11.36
CA THR A 14 4.38 15.27 11.06
C THR A 14 5.68 15.84 10.48
N PRO A 15 6.17 15.34 9.33
CA PRO A 15 7.24 16.00 8.62
C PRO A 15 6.66 17.31 8.06
N THR A 16 7.29 18.44 8.35
CA THR A 16 6.81 19.75 7.93
C THR A 16 7.91 20.46 7.15
N SER A 17 7.68 20.74 5.86
CA SER A 17 8.46 21.75 5.15
C SER A 17 7.99 23.14 5.56
N SER A 18 8.88 23.91 6.17
CA SER A 18 8.56 25.26 6.65
C SER A 18 8.47 26.31 5.54
N SER A 19 9.04 26.05 4.35
CA SER A 19 9.08 26.96 3.20
C SER A 19 8.30 26.42 2.01
N ASP A 20 7.82 27.32 1.15
CA ASP A 20 7.17 26.93 -0.11
C ASP A 20 8.21 26.32 -1.05
N VAL A 21 7.79 25.35 -1.86
CA VAL A 21 8.65 24.74 -2.86
C VAL A 21 8.91 25.77 -3.95
N ASP A 22 10.17 26.00 -4.31
CA ASP A 22 10.54 26.85 -5.45
C ASP A 22 10.54 26.01 -6.75
N PRO A 23 9.56 26.15 -7.65
CA PRO A 23 9.52 25.36 -8.88
C PRO A 23 10.66 25.70 -9.86
N ALA A 24 11.38 26.81 -9.65
CA ALA A 24 12.54 27.20 -10.43
C ALA A 24 13.84 26.54 -9.93
N ASN A 25 13.83 25.93 -8.75
CA ASN A 25 14.98 25.33 -8.09
C ASN A 25 14.71 23.87 -7.71
N LEU A 26 14.36 23.05 -8.71
CA LEU A 26 14.14 21.61 -8.57
C LEU A 26 15.34 20.81 -9.10
N PRO A 27 15.50 19.54 -8.71
CA PRO A 27 16.52 18.67 -9.29
C PRO A 27 16.43 18.60 -10.81
N THR A 28 17.59 18.55 -11.46
CA THR A 28 17.69 18.34 -12.90
C THR A 28 17.72 16.86 -13.28
N GLU A 29 18.06 16.00 -12.32
CA GLU A 29 18.07 14.55 -12.47
C GLU A 29 16.66 13.97 -12.32
N ASP A 30 16.48 12.77 -12.87
CA ASP A 30 15.27 11.98 -12.73
C ASP A 30 14.98 11.61 -11.26
N VAL A 31 13.71 11.71 -10.87
CA VAL A 31 13.20 11.22 -9.58
C VAL A 31 12.04 10.28 -9.86
N ALA A 32 12.22 8.99 -9.54
CA ALA A 32 11.21 7.94 -9.76
C ALA A 32 10.72 7.82 -11.23
N GLY A 33 11.55 8.15 -12.23
CA GLY A 33 11.11 8.15 -13.64
C GLY A 33 10.45 9.45 -14.12
N TYR A 34 10.41 10.51 -13.29
CA TYR A 34 9.85 11.82 -13.60
C TYR A 34 10.94 12.91 -13.59
N ALA A 35 10.86 13.83 -14.55
CA ALA A 35 11.85 14.91 -14.70
C ALA A 35 11.23 16.21 -15.27
N GLY A 36 11.96 17.31 -15.14
CA GLY A 36 11.64 18.59 -15.78
C GLY A 36 10.24 19.10 -15.42
N GLU A 37 9.39 19.33 -16.43
CA GLU A 37 8.04 19.88 -16.25
C GLU A 37 7.16 19.02 -15.34
N GLN A 38 7.39 17.70 -15.28
CA GLN A 38 6.65 16.81 -14.38
C GLN A 38 6.95 17.13 -12.90
N LEU A 39 8.23 17.39 -12.58
CA LEU A 39 8.63 17.80 -11.22
C LEU A 39 8.14 19.20 -10.89
N VAL A 40 8.14 20.11 -11.87
CA VAL A 40 7.52 21.46 -11.72
C VAL A 40 6.04 21.33 -11.38
N ASN A 41 5.30 20.49 -12.10
CA ASN A 41 3.89 20.25 -11.82
C ASN A 41 3.67 19.59 -10.45
N ALA A 42 4.51 18.64 -10.05
CA ALA A 42 4.46 18.06 -8.70
C ALA A 42 4.68 19.11 -7.61
N ALA A 43 5.65 20.01 -7.78
CA ALA A 43 5.89 21.13 -6.85
C ALA A 43 4.68 22.07 -6.77
N LEU A 44 4.01 22.36 -7.89
CA LEU A 44 2.79 23.17 -7.91
C LEU A 44 1.63 22.48 -7.17
N ILE A 45 1.48 21.16 -7.31
CA ILE A 45 0.49 20.38 -6.54
C ILE A 45 0.80 20.46 -5.03
N VAL A 46 2.06 20.24 -4.63
CA VAL A 46 2.50 20.33 -3.23
C VAL A 46 2.20 21.71 -2.65
N ASN A 47 2.58 22.78 -3.35
CA ASN A 47 2.30 24.15 -2.93
C ASN A 47 0.81 24.46 -2.83
N ALA A 48 -0.02 23.95 -3.76
CA ALA A 48 -1.46 24.14 -3.71
C ALA A 48 -2.10 23.49 -2.48
N GLY A 49 -1.65 22.28 -2.10
CA GLY A 49 -2.12 21.60 -0.89
C GLY A 49 -1.65 22.32 0.37
N LYS A 50 -0.41 22.79 0.38
CA LYS A 50 0.14 23.58 1.49
C LYS A 50 -0.62 24.89 1.69
N ALA A 51 -1.00 25.59 0.62
CA ALA A 51 -1.73 26.85 0.68
C ALA A 51 -3.13 26.75 1.32
N ILE A 52 -3.65 25.54 1.50
CA ILE A 52 -4.92 25.26 2.17
C ILE A 52 -4.74 24.42 3.44
N ASP A 53 -3.55 24.43 4.03
CA ASP A 53 -3.17 23.72 5.26
C ASP A 53 -3.40 22.19 5.20
N LEU A 54 -3.26 21.59 4.01
CA LEU A 54 -3.38 20.15 3.84
C LEU A 54 -2.13 19.45 4.40
N SER A 55 -2.33 18.30 5.07
CA SER A 55 -1.23 17.46 5.54
C SER A 55 -0.35 16.98 4.37
N VAL A 56 0.92 16.63 4.66
CA VAL A 56 1.82 16.08 3.63
C VAL A 56 1.24 14.80 3.00
N LYS A 57 0.54 13.96 3.79
CA LYS A 57 -0.22 12.80 3.24
C LYS A 57 -1.21 13.24 2.16
N GLY A 58 -2.00 14.29 2.41
CA GLY A 58 -2.95 14.83 1.44
C GLY A 58 -2.28 15.43 0.21
N GLN A 59 -1.17 16.16 0.39
CA GLN A 59 -0.38 16.71 -0.72
C GLN A 59 0.14 15.60 -1.64
N THR A 60 0.71 14.54 -1.05
CA THR A 60 1.19 13.36 -1.78
C THR A 60 0.06 12.63 -2.50
N ILE A 61 -1.15 12.54 -1.92
CA ILE A 61 -2.32 11.95 -2.61
C ILE A 61 -2.61 12.71 -3.90
N GLY A 62 -2.48 14.04 -3.90
CA GLY A 62 -2.60 14.86 -5.10
C GLY A 62 -1.57 14.49 -6.16
N VAL A 63 -0.30 14.37 -5.77
CA VAL A 63 0.79 13.98 -6.70
C VAL A 63 0.54 12.58 -7.28
N MET A 64 0.22 11.60 -6.45
CA MET A 64 -0.12 10.23 -6.88
C MET A 64 -1.30 10.19 -7.84
N THR A 65 -2.34 10.99 -7.59
CA THR A 65 -3.51 11.06 -8.46
C THR A 65 -3.12 11.62 -9.83
N ALA A 66 -2.38 12.74 -9.86
CA ALA A 66 -1.93 13.34 -11.12
C ALA A 66 -0.94 12.45 -11.91
N MET A 67 -0.16 11.60 -11.23
CA MET A 67 0.63 10.54 -11.89
C MET A 67 -0.27 9.55 -12.64
N GLY A 68 -1.32 9.04 -11.98
CA GLY A 68 -2.25 8.10 -12.59
C GLY A 68 -3.10 8.69 -13.71
N GLU A 69 -3.51 9.95 -13.56
CA GLU A 69 -4.38 10.62 -14.54
C GLU A 69 -3.62 11.11 -15.77
N SER A 70 -2.41 11.66 -15.58
CA SER A 70 -1.73 12.35 -16.68
C SER A 70 -0.22 12.17 -16.71
N THR A 71 0.35 11.31 -15.84
CA THR A 71 1.81 11.19 -15.68
C THR A 71 2.43 12.55 -15.32
N LEU A 72 1.74 13.35 -14.49
CA LEU A 72 2.12 14.72 -14.09
C LEU A 72 2.23 15.73 -15.24
N GLN A 73 1.44 15.56 -16.30
CA GLN A 73 1.37 16.49 -17.44
C GLN A 73 0.04 17.23 -17.49
N VAL A 74 0.07 18.49 -17.94
CA VAL A 74 -1.15 19.25 -18.22
C VAL A 74 -1.66 18.87 -19.60
N LEU A 75 -2.69 18.03 -19.66
CA LEU A 75 -3.23 17.53 -20.93
C LEU A 75 -4.44 18.35 -21.39
N ASP A 76 -4.36 18.90 -22.61
CA ASP A 76 -5.52 19.50 -23.31
C ASP A 76 -6.39 18.47 -24.05
N ARG A 77 -6.48 17.26 -23.48
CA ARG A 77 -7.29 16.17 -24.03
C ARG A 77 -7.65 15.21 -22.92
N GLY A 78 -8.78 14.53 -23.12
CA GLY A 78 -9.20 13.39 -22.32
C GLY A 78 -9.18 12.08 -23.13
N ASP A 79 -9.67 11.01 -22.52
CA ASP A 79 -9.70 9.67 -23.09
C ASP A 79 -11.11 9.29 -23.61
N GLY A 80 -11.31 8.01 -23.93
CA GLY A 80 -12.60 7.53 -24.47
C GLY A 80 -13.78 7.73 -23.50
N PRO A 81 -13.66 7.27 -22.23
CA PRO A 81 -14.65 7.55 -21.18
C PRO A 81 -14.85 9.04 -20.87
N GLY A 82 -13.78 9.85 -20.94
CA GLY A 82 -13.76 11.25 -20.53
C GLY A 82 -13.19 12.22 -21.57
N PRO A 83 -13.74 12.38 -22.79
CA PRO A 83 -13.08 13.15 -23.86
C PRO A 83 -12.94 14.66 -23.58
N ASP A 84 -13.80 15.19 -22.72
CA ASP A 84 -13.82 16.56 -22.19
C ASP A 84 -12.92 16.78 -20.96
N SER A 85 -12.29 15.72 -20.42
CA SER A 85 -11.36 15.81 -19.30
C SER A 85 -10.12 16.63 -19.65
N ARG A 86 -9.60 17.41 -18.69
CA ARG A 86 -8.47 18.32 -18.88
C ARG A 86 -7.53 18.37 -17.68
N GLY A 87 -6.28 18.76 -17.95
CA GLY A 87 -5.28 19.08 -16.94
C GLY A 87 -4.65 17.88 -16.24
N LEU A 88 -4.00 18.16 -15.11
CA LEU A 88 -3.25 17.18 -14.30
C LEU A 88 -4.12 16.05 -13.77
N PHE A 89 -5.36 16.35 -13.40
CA PHE A 89 -6.27 15.41 -12.74
C PHE A 89 -7.37 14.89 -13.68
N GLN A 90 -7.25 15.15 -14.98
CA GLN A 90 -8.25 14.77 -16.00
C GLN A 90 -9.70 15.14 -15.58
N GLN A 91 -9.86 16.38 -15.09
CA GLN A 91 -11.11 16.87 -14.55
C GLN A 91 -12.14 17.12 -15.67
N ARG A 92 -13.35 16.58 -15.48
CA ARG A 92 -14.48 16.63 -16.43
C ARG A 92 -15.10 18.03 -16.53
N ASP A 93 -15.69 18.37 -17.67
CA ASP A 93 -16.50 19.58 -17.84
C ASP A 93 -17.95 19.34 -17.39
N ASN A 94 -18.14 19.21 -16.08
CA ASN A 94 -19.44 18.90 -15.47
C ASN A 94 -19.87 19.94 -14.42
N GLY A 95 -19.17 21.07 -14.35
CA GLY A 95 -19.41 22.14 -13.38
C GLY A 95 -18.84 21.89 -11.97
N ALA A 96 -18.28 20.71 -11.68
CA ALA A 96 -17.69 20.41 -10.36
C ALA A 96 -16.24 20.90 -10.21
N TRP A 97 -15.55 21.15 -11.32
CA TRP A 97 -14.09 21.33 -11.35
C TRP A 97 -13.63 22.73 -11.82
N GLY A 98 -14.55 23.69 -11.93
CA GLY A 98 -14.26 25.03 -12.43
C GLY A 98 -14.37 25.16 -13.96
N SER A 99 -13.85 26.27 -14.50
CA SER A 99 -13.83 26.55 -15.93
C SER A 99 -12.82 25.67 -16.70
N TYR A 100 -12.75 25.84 -18.01
CA TYR A 100 -11.69 25.22 -18.80
C TYR A 100 -10.29 25.71 -18.36
N GLU A 101 -10.15 27.02 -18.16
CA GLU A 101 -8.91 27.65 -17.69
C GLU A 101 -8.51 27.13 -16.31
N ASP A 102 -9.46 26.97 -15.38
CA ASP A 102 -9.20 26.43 -14.04
C ASP A 102 -8.66 25.00 -14.09
N ARG A 103 -9.20 24.16 -14.99
CA ARG A 103 -8.77 22.77 -15.16
C ARG A 103 -7.41 22.66 -15.86
N MET A 104 -7.06 23.64 -16.69
CA MET A 104 -5.76 23.68 -17.39
C MET A 104 -4.65 24.29 -16.53
N ASP A 105 -4.98 25.07 -15.51
CA ASP A 105 -4.00 25.62 -14.58
C ASP A 105 -3.59 24.58 -13.51
N PRO A 106 -2.29 24.23 -13.38
CA PRO A 106 -1.82 23.23 -12.42
C PRO A 106 -2.22 23.50 -10.97
N THR A 107 -2.09 24.76 -10.54
CA THR A 107 -2.33 25.15 -9.14
C THR A 107 -3.82 25.13 -8.82
N THR A 108 -4.64 25.66 -9.73
CA THR A 108 -6.09 25.73 -9.58
C THR A 108 -6.73 24.35 -9.67
N SER A 109 -6.34 23.53 -10.65
CA SER A 109 -6.82 22.15 -10.78
C SER A 109 -6.46 21.29 -9.56
N ALA A 110 -5.24 21.44 -9.01
CA ALA A 110 -4.83 20.80 -7.76
C ALA A 110 -5.66 21.27 -6.56
N THR A 111 -5.87 22.59 -6.43
CA THR A 111 -6.71 23.16 -5.37
C THR A 111 -8.14 22.61 -5.42
N ASN A 112 -8.71 22.46 -6.63
CA ASN A 112 -10.04 21.88 -6.80
C ASN A 112 -10.07 20.39 -6.44
N PHE A 113 -9.02 19.62 -6.80
CA PHE A 113 -8.85 18.24 -6.34
C PHE A 113 -8.83 18.15 -4.81
N PHE A 114 -8.03 18.97 -4.14
CA PHE A 114 -7.92 18.90 -2.68
C PHE A 114 -9.19 19.33 -1.95
N LYS A 115 -9.93 20.32 -2.48
CA LYS A 115 -11.28 20.64 -1.95
C LYS A 115 -12.23 19.47 -2.05
N ALA A 116 -12.17 18.71 -3.16
CA ALA A 116 -12.95 17.50 -3.31
C ALA A 116 -12.47 16.37 -2.37
N LEU A 117 -11.17 16.24 -2.14
CA LEU A 117 -10.59 15.31 -1.17
C LEU A 117 -11.06 15.61 0.26
N GLN A 118 -10.99 16.87 0.70
CA GLN A 118 -11.48 17.29 2.02
C GLN A 118 -12.99 17.09 2.20
N ALA A 119 -13.76 17.00 1.11
CA ALA A 119 -15.19 16.69 1.14
C ALA A 119 -15.48 15.18 1.26
N VAL A 120 -14.47 14.30 1.13
CA VAL A 120 -14.60 12.87 1.37
C VAL A 120 -14.50 12.61 2.88
N GLU A 121 -15.58 12.14 3.47
CA GLU A 121 -15.63 11.81 4.90
C GLU A 121 -14.59 10.75 5.26
N GLY A 122 -13.75 11.05 6.27
CA GLY A 122 -12.73 10.15 6.79
C GLY A 122 -11.57 9.87 5.83
N TRP A 123 -11.33 10.73 4.82
CA TRP A 123 -10.27 10.51 3.83
C TRP A 123 -8.88 10.35 4.47
N GLU A 124 -8.64 10.97 5.62
CA GLU A 124 -7.40 10.87 6.38
C GLU A 124 -7.13 9.44 6.84
N SER A 125 -8.18 8.67 7.15
CA SER A 125 -8.10 7.28 7.59
C SER A 125 -8.10 6.28 6.43
N LEU A 126 -8.47 6.71 5.21
CA LEU A 126 -8.45 5.84 4.04
C LEU A 126 -7.02 5.55 3.60
N SER A 127 -6.87 4.44 2.87
CA SER A 127 -5.70 4.29 2.02
C SER A 127 -5.70 5.41 0.97
N PRO A 128 -4.52 5.87 0.55
CA PRO A 128 -4.40 6.96 -0.42
C PRO A 128 -5.02 6.64 -1.78
N THR A 129 -4.94 5.38 -2.25
CA THR A 129 -5.64 4.96 -3.48
C THR A 129 -7.16 5.07 -3.34
N GLU A 130 -7.72 4.65 -2.20
CA GLU A 130 -9.16 4.77 -1.95
C GLU A 130 -9.61 6.22 -1.82
N ALA A 131 -8.80 7.08 -1.18
CA ALA A 131 -9.08 8.50 -1.07
C ALA A 131 -9.11 9.16 -2.47
N ALA A 132 -8.09 8.91 -3.29
CA ALA A 132 -8.04 9.37 -4.68
C ALA A 132 -9.19 8.82 -5.52
N HIS A 133 -9.50 7.52 -5.39
CA HIS A 133 -10.62 6.88 -6.07
C HIS A 133 -11.97 7.51 -5.68
N LYS A 134 -12.21 7.82 -4.41
CA LYS A 134 -13.46 8.48 -3.98
C LYS A 134 -13.61 9.88 -4.56
N VAL A 135 -12.51 10.59 -4.78
CA VAL A 135 -12.50 11.90 -5.44
C VAL A 135 -12.76 11.77 -6.95
N GLN A 136 -11.98 10.94 -7.64
CA GLN A 136 -11.99 10.81 -9.10
C GLN A 136 -13.15 9.94 -9.62
N ARG A 137 -13.64 9.00 -8.81
CA ARG A 137 -14.72 8.05 -9.11
C ARG A 137 -14.45 7.21 -10.36
N ASN A 138 -13.22 6.76 -10.53
CA ASN A 138 -12.85 5.83 -11.61
C ASN A 138 -13.43 4.42 -11.36
N ALA A 139 -13.21 3.47 -12.28
CA ALA A 139 -13.78 2.12 -12.17
C ALA A 139 -13.02 1.18 -11.22
N ASP A 140 -11.76 1.49 -10.88
CA ASP A 140 -10.85 0.61 -10.16
C ASP A 140 -10.33 1.30 -8.89
N PRO A 141 -10.76 0.86 -7.68
CA PRO A 141 -10.35 1.48 -6.42
C PRO A 141 -8.85 1.39 -6.14
N PHE A 142 -8.12 0.49 -6.83
CA PHE A 142 -6.68 0.29 -6.69
C PHE A 142 -5.87 0.92 -7.83
N HIS A 143 -6.52 1.68 -8.73
CA HIS A 143 -5.88 2.28 -9.90
C HIS A 143 -4.62 3.10 -9.57
N TYR A 144 -4.65 3.83 -8.44
CA TYR A 144 -3.58 4.75 -8.06
C TYR A 144 -2.48 4.11 -7.20
N GLU A 145 -2.73 2.92 -6.64
CA GLU A 145 -1.88 2.27 -5.64
C GLU A 145 -0.41 2.16 -6.09
N LYS A 146 -0.19 1.75 -7.35
CA LYS A 146 1.14 1.58 -7.95
C LYS A 146 1.96 2.88 -8.06
N TYR A 147 1.36 4.06 -7.94
CA TYR A 147 2.05 5.35 -8.07
C TYR A 147 2.50 5.93 -6.73
N TRP A 148 2.09 5.31 -5.63
CA TRP A 148 2.15 5.93 -4.33
C TRP A 148 3.57 6.02 -3.76
N ALA A 149 4.38 4.97 -3.94
CA ALA A 149 5.80 4.98 -3.58
C ALA A 149 6.57 6.06 -4.36
N ASP A 150 6.36 6.14 -5.67
CA ASP A 150 6.97 7.16 -6.53
C ASP A 150 6.53 8.57 -6.12
N ALA A 151 5.25 8.76 -5.80
CA ALA A 151 4.73 10.04 -5.33
C ALA A 151 5.38 10.49 -4.03
N VAL A 152 5.62 9.58 -3.08
CA VAL A 152 6.32 9.90 -1.84
C VAL A 152 7.78 10.27 -2.10
N GLN A 153 8.48 9.55 -2.97
CA GLN A 153 9.84 9.91 -3.34
C GLN A 153 9.90 11.30 -4.01
N ILE A 154 8.96 11.60 -4.91
CA ILE A 154 8.88 12.93 -5.52
C ILE A 154 8.62 13.99 -4.47
N VAL A 155 7.61 13.84 -3.61
CA VAL A 155 7.29 14.85 -2.58
C VAL A 155 8.45 15.04 -1.61
N ALA A 156 9.13 13.97 -1.19
CA ALA A 156 10.30 14.05 -0.32
C ALA A 156 11.39 14.93 -0.95
N VAL A 157 11.65 14.73 -2.23
CA VAL A 157 12.69 15.46 -2.97
C VAL A 157 12.26 16.90 -3.30
N VAL A 158 11.05 17.12 -3.85
CA VAL A 158 10.64 18.47 -4.26
C VAL A 158 10.38 19.38 -3.07
N ALA A 159 9.91 18.82 -1.95
CA ALA A 159 9.62 19.59 -0.74
C ALA A 159 10.79 19.61 0.26
N ASP A 160 11.92 18.97 -0.07
CA ASP A 160 13.11 18.82 0.78
C ASP A 160 12.76 18.30 2.19
N ILE A 161 11.97 17.22 2.22
CA ILE A 161 11.52 16.58 3.46
C ILE A 161 12.35 15.32 3.70
N GLU A 162 13.35 15.43 4.57
CA GLU A 162 14.09 14.27 5.03
C GLU A 162 13.19 13.31 5.84
N GLY A 163 13.30 12.01 5.54
CA GLY A 163 12.59 10.97 6.26
C GLY A 163 11.09 10.91 5.97
N LEU A 164 10.62 11.53 4.88
CA LEU A 164 9.22 11.41 4.47
C LEU A 164 8.85 9.98 4.11
N GLU A 165 9.75 9.24 3.45
CA GLU A 165 9.55 7.87 3.01
C GLU A 165 9.23 6.92 4.17
N PRO A 166 10.03 6.84 5.25
CA PRO A 166 9.67 6.04 6.42
C PRO A 166 8.50 6.62 7.24
N CYS A 167 8.20 7.91 7.12
CA CYS A 167 7.15 8.56 7.90
C CYS A 167 5.77 8.33 7.27
N LEU A 168 5.64 8.69 6.00
CA LEU A 168 4.50 8.33 5.19
C LEU A 168 4.53 6.86 4.85
N ALA A 169 5.48 6.03 5.28
CA ALA A 169 5.28 4.59 5.24
C ALA A 169 3.95 4.13 5.92
N GLY A 170 3.35 4.96 6.79
CA GLY A 170 2.00 4.79 7.35
C GLY A 170 0.84 5.36 6.50
N GLY A 171 1.13 6.02 5.39
CA GLY A 171 0.20 6.43 4.34
C GLY A 171 0.50 5.67 3.04
N THR A 172 1.75 5.67 2.57
CA THR A 172 2.50 4.70 1.73
C THR A 172 2.95 3.54 2.55
N GLY A 173 1.96 2.75 2.92
CA GLY A 173 2.08 1.42 2.39
C GLY A 173 1.99 1.48 0.83
N GLN A 174 3.09 1.58 0.09
CA GLN A 174 3.48 0.26 -0.37
C GLN A 174 4.22 -0.22 0.86
N PRO A 175 3.64 -1.16 1.62
CA PRO A 175 4.49 -1.99 2.44
C PRO A 175 5.58 -2.48 1.48
N ILE A 176 6.61 -3.10 2.02
CA ILE A 176 7.06 -4.21 1.20
C ILE A 176 5.82 -5.13 1.14
N GLY A 177 5.17 -4.99 -0.02
CA GLY A 177 3.87 -5.30 -0.60
C GLY A 177 2.51 -4.74 -0.13
N ALA A 178 1.88 -4.10 -1.08
CA ALA A 178 0.45 -4.18 -1.28
C ALA A 178 0.30 -4.48 -2.78
N GLY A 179 -0.66 -5.32 -3.14
CA GLY A 179 -0.67 -5.97 -4.45
C GLY A 179 0.30 -7.15 -4.56
N ASP A 180 0.40 -7.69 -5.78
CA ASP A 180 1.23 -8.85 -6.09
C ASP A 180 2.69 -8.47 -6.38
N ASP A 181 3.47 -8.22 -5.34
CA ASP A 181 4.89 -7.89 -5.42
C ASP A 181 5.81 -9.01 -4.91
N LEU A 182 5.27 -10.23 -4.82
CA LEU A 182 6.08 -11.42 -4.64
C LEU A 182 7.13 -11.48 -5.77
N PRO A 183 8.46 -11.47 -5.49
CA PRO A 183 9.48 -11.34 -6.53
C PRO A 183 9.50 -12.48 -7.55
N TRP A 184 8.80 -13.57 -7.23
CA TRP A 184 8.65 -14.77 -8.06
C TRP A 184 7.18 -15.09 -8.37
N SER A 185 6.30 -14.09 -8.43
CA SER A 185 4.87 -14.22 -8.78
C SER A 185 4.61 -14.95 -10.12
N THR A 186 5.54 -14.90 -11.06
CA THR A 186 5.47 -15.57 -12.38
C THR A 186 6.20 -16.91 -12.44
N SER A 187 6.85 -17.34 -11.35
CA SER A 187 7.60 -18.59 -11.32
C SER A 187 6.69 -19.81 -11.43
N ALA A 188 7.28 -20.94 -11.84
CA ALA A 188 6.60 -22.22 -11.85
C ALA A 188 6.09 -22.56 -10.45
N PHE A 189 4.94 -23.22 -10.35
CA PHE A 189 4.34 -23.66 -9.08
C PHE A 189 3.98 -25.14 -9.17
N CYS A 190 3.69 -25.74 -8.02
CA CYS A 190 3.27 -27.14 -7.94
C CYS A 190 1.77 -27.26 -8.21
N PRO A 191 1.34 -27.96 -9.28
CA PRO A 191 -0.07 -28.20 -9.51
C PRO A 191 -0.64 -29.21 -8.50
N ILE A 192 -1.89 -29.00 -8.09
CA ILE A 192 -2.61 -29.93 -7.21
C ILE A 192 -2.66 -31.34 -7.83
N GLY A 193 -2.16 -32.34 -7.10
CA GLY A 193 -2.17 -33.75 -7.53
C GLY A 193 -1.17 -34.11 -8.63
N GLY A 194 -0.26 -33.20 -9.01
CA GLY A 194 0.75 -33.40 -10.04
C GLY A 194 2.19 -33.42 -9.52
N PHE A 195 3.14 -33.55 -10.45
CA PHE A 195 4.57 -33.43 -10.16
C PHE A 195 4.98 -31.96 -10.14
N CYS A 196 5.70 -31.53 -9.09
CA CYS A 196 6.28 -30.20 -8.99
C CYS A 196 7.38 -30.01 -10.04
N PRO A 197 7.26 -29.06 -10.98
CA PRO A 197 8.31 -28.80 -11.95
C PRO A 197 9.59 -28.24 -11.30
N PRO A 198 10.76 -28.37 -11.95
CA PRO A 198 11.97 -27.67 -11.51
C PRO A 198 11.71 -26.16 -11.37
N GLY A 199 12.24 -25.56 -10.31
CA GLY A 199 12.03 -24.14 -10.02
C GLY A 199 10.69 -23.81 -9.34
N ALA A 200 9.91 -24.82 -8.90
CA ALA A 200 8.67 -24.61 -8.16
C ALA A 200 8.83 -24.29 -6.66
N VAL A 201 10.07 -24.18 -6.18
CA VAL A 201 10.40 -23.84 -4.79
C VAL A 201 11.07 -22.48 -4.78
N SER A 202 10.58 -21.58 -3.92
CA SER A 202 11.08 -20.23 -3.78
C SER A 202 12.42 -20.19 -3.04
N PRO A 203 13.17 -19.06 -3.12
CA PRO A 203 14.35 -18.83 -2.30
C PRO A 203 14.09 -18.88 -0.79
N LEU A 204 12.83 -18.86 -0.33
CA LEU A 204 12.43 -19.00 1.08
C LEU A 204 12.19 -20.46 1.49
N GLY A 205 12.35 -21.40 0.54
CA GLY A 205 12.13 -22.83 0.75
C GLY A 205 10.65 -23.23 0.79
N MET A 206 9.75 -22.40 0.27
CA MET A 206 8.32 -22.69 0.15
C MET A 206 7.97 -23.03 -1.31
N TYR A 207 6.83 -23.68 -1.55
CA TYR A 207 6.34 -23.83 -2.91
C TYR A 207 5.87 -22.48 -3.44
N ASN A 208 6.34 -22.09 -4.62
CA ASN A 208 6.05 -20.78 -5.20
C ASN A 208 4.54 -20.56 -5.28
N ARG A 209 4.12 -19.33 -4.96
CA ARG A 209 2.73 -18.88 -5.17
C ARG A 209 1.72 -19.67 -4.30
N GLU A 210 2.19 -20.25 -3.20
CA GLU A 210 1.34 -20.73 -2.11
C GLU A 210 1.09 -19.64 -1.08
N CYS A 211 0.06 -19.81 -0.26
CA CYS A 211 -0.23 -18.92 0.87
C CYS A 211 0.97 -18.79 1.82
N THR A 212 1.65 -19.90 2.10
CA THR A 212 2.82 -19.95 3.00
C THR A 212 4.05 -19.26 2.42
N ASP A 213 4.23 -19.32 1.11
CA ASP A 213 5.35 -18.66 0.42
C ASP A 213 5.18 -17.14 0.48
N PHE A 214 3.99 -16.67 0.11
CA PHE A 214 3.67 -15.27 0.15
C PHE A 214 3.71 -14.72 1.59
N ALA A 215 3.09 -15.38 2.57
CA ALA A 215 3.11 -14.93 3.95
C ALA A 215 4.53 -14.95 4.58
N LEU A 216 5.42 -15.85 4.15
CA LEU A 216 6.80 -15.88 4.64
C LEU A 216 7.64 -14.77 4.00
N TRP A 217 7.37 -14.47 2.72
CA TRP A 217 7.94 -13.31 2.07
C TRP A 217 7.47 -12.02 2.76
N ARG A 218 6.18 -11.89 3.09
CA ARG A 218 5.61 -10.80 3.89
C ARG A 218 6.28 -10.60 5.24
N LEU A 219 6.58 -11.69 5.93
CA LEU A 219 7.29 -11.64 7.20
C LEU A 219 8.72 -11.09 7.07
N ASN A 220 9.43 -11.43 5.99
CA ASN A 220 10.76 -10.87 5.71
C ASN A 220 10.66 -9.40 5.28
N ALA A 221 9.70 -9.12 4.40
CA ALA A 221 9.35 -7.80 3.92
C ALA A 221 9.09 -6.80 5.05
N ALA A 222 8.20 -7.14 5.98
CA ALA A 222 7.91 -6.35 7.18
C ALA A 222 9.12 -6.19 8.10
N ALA A 223 10.11 -7.09 8.01
CA ALA A 223 11.39 -6.97 8.71
C ALA A 223 12.44 -6.16 7.94
N GLY A 224 12.08 -5.54 6.81
CA GLY A 224 12.99 -4.76 5.96
C GLY A 224 13.90 -5.61 5.06
N VAL A 225 13.58 -6.89 4.84
CA VAL A 225 14.40 -7.83 4.07
C VAL A 225 13.66 -8.28 2.80
N THR A 226 14.06 -7.75 1.65
CA THR A 226 13.46 -8.06 0.32
C THR A 226 14.32 -8.96 -0.56
N SER A 227 15.56 -9.24 -0.16
CA SER A 227 16.49 -10.12 -0.86
C SER A 227 17.33 -10.91 0.14
N ALA A 228 17.98 -11.98 -0.34
CA ALA A 228 18.95 -12.70 0.47
C ALA A 228 20.08 -11.76 0.99
N PRO A 229 20.61 -12.00 2.21
CA PRO A 229 20.26 -13.09 3.12
C PRO A 229 18.91 -12.87 3.82
N TRP A 230 18.07 -13.91 3.82
CA TRP A 230 16.74 -13.86 4.41
C TRP A 230 16.81 -13.86 5.95
N LYS A 231 15.95 -13.07 6.60
CA LYS A 231 15.82 -13.05 8.06
C LYS A 231 15.07 -14.29 8.56
N TYR A 232 14.02 -14.68 7.84
CA TYR A 232 13.19 -15.83 8.15
C TYR A 232 13.16 -16.77 6.95
N HIS A 233 13.43 -18.05 7.19
CA HIS A 233 13.44 -19.07 6.15
C HIS A 233 12.67 -20.32 6.62
N ASN A 234 12.04 -21.05 5.69
CA ASN A 234 11.21 -22.21 6.03
C ASN A 234 11.98 -23.26 6.85
N SER A 235 13.23 -23.54 6.49
CA SER A 235 14.07 -24.50 7.21
C SER A 235 14.34 -24.09 8.66
N ASP A 236 14.54 -22.79 8.91
CA ASP A 236 15.02 -22.30 10.19
C ASP A 236 13.89 -22.27 11.21
N LEU A 237 12.69 -21.94 10.75
CA LEU A 237 11.47 -21.91 11.54
C LEU A 237 10.73 -23.26 11.55
N THR A 238 11.09 -24.16 10.62
CA THR A 238 10.39 -25.44 10.37
C THR A 238 8.90 -25.18 10.15
N LEU A 239 8.58 -24.34 9.16
CA LEU A 239 7.22 -23.82 8.96
C LEU A 239 6.30 -24.83 8.28
N GLY A 240 6.74 -25.47 7.18
CA GLY A 240 5.92 -26.45 6.46
C GLY A 240 4.67 -25.85 5.82
N ASN A 241 3.52 -26.53 5.97
CA ASN A 241 2.23 -26.02 5.51
C ASN A 241 1.62 -25.05 6.54
N ALA A 242 0.53 -24.38 6.18
CA ALA A 242 -0.06 -23.34 7.04
C ALA A 242 -0.45 -23.87 8.42
N GLU A 243 -1.02 -25.07 8.51
CA GLU A 243 -1.43 -25.72 9.77
C GLU A 243 -0.32 -25.73 10.83
N THR A 244 0.94 -25.89 10.42
CA THR A 244 2.07 -26.00 11.34
C THR A 244 2.65 -24.65 11.82
N TRP A 245 2.16 -23.51 11.30
CA TRP A 245 2.71 -22.18 11.57
C TRP A 245 2.49 -21.72 13.01
N ILE A 246 1.31 -21.95 13.59
CA ILE A 246 1.05 -21.57 14.97
C ILE A 246 2.03 -22.27 15.94
N GLY A 247 2.32 -23.55 15.67
CA GLY A 247 3.33 -24.29 16.42
C GLY A 247 4.75 -23.78 16.18
N ALA A 248 5.06 -23.26 14.99
CA ALA A 248 6.34 -22.62 14.71
C ALA A 248 6.52 -21.32 15.51
N TRP A 249 5.50 -20.46 15.55
CA TRP A 249 5.50 -19.24 16.38
C TRP A 249 5.75 -19.54 17.85
N GLN A 250 5.01 -20.52 18.38
CA GLN A 250 5.14 -20.95 19.78
C GLN A 250 6.54 -21.48 20.10
N ARG A 251 7.17 -22.24 19.19
CA ARG A 251 8.55 -22.73 19.38
C ARG A 251 9.57 -21.60 19.43
N GLN A 252 9.35 -20.51 18.71
CA GLN A 252 10.19 -19.32 18.77
C GLN A 252 9.92 -18.45 20.01
N GLY A 253 8.86 -18.74 20.76
CA GLY A 253 8.40 -17.90 21.87
C GLY A 253 7.76 -16.59 21.41
N TRP A 254 7.30 -16.52 20.15
CA TRP A 254 6.61 -15.35 19.61
C TRP A 254 5.15 -15.32 20.02
N GLU A 255 4.60 -14.11 20.17
CA GLU A 255 3.24 -13.90 20.65
C GLU A 255 2.21 -14.32 19.59
N THR A 256 1.10 -14.89 20.05
CA THR A 256 -0.08 -15.22 19.25
C THR A 256 -1.32 -14.81 20.03
N GLY A 257 -2.39 -14.41 19.36
CA GLY A 257 -3.62 -14.00 20.04
C GLY A 257 -4.85 -14.04 19.15
N GLN A 258 -5.92 -13.40 19.61
CA GLN A 258 -7.21 -13.33 18.92
C GLN A 258 -7.52 -11.91 18.41
N GLU A 259 -6.79 -10.92 18.89
CA GLU A 259 -6.96 -9.54 18.44
C GLU A 259 -6.21 -9.34 17.11
N PRO A 260 -6.85 -8.82 16.05
CA PRO A 260 -6.15 -8.50 14.82
C PRO A 260 -5.11 -7.41 15.07
N ARG A 261 -3.93 -7.55 14.44
CA ARG A 261 -2.89 -6.51 14.40
C ARG A 261 -2.43 -6.37 12.96
N VAL A 262 -2.20 -5.13 12.51
CA VAL A 262 -1.51 -4.90 11.24
C VAL A 262 -0.15 -5.59 11.30
N ASN A 263 0.27 -6.20 10.18
CA ASN A 263 1.47 -7.04 10.07
C ASN A 263 1.43 -8.38 10.82
N ALA A 264 0.29 -8.77 11.38
CA ALA A 264 0.10 -10.14 11.86
C ALA A 264 -0.18 -11.10 10.69
N VAL A 265 0.09 -12.38 10.92
CA VAL A 265 -0.39 -13.46 10.06
C VAL A 265 -1.76 -13.90 10.55
N ALA A 266 -2.79 -13.73 9.73
CA ALA A 266 -4.09 -14.33 9.89
C ALA A 266 -3.99 -15.84 9.65
N TYR A 267 -4.12 -16.64 10.70
CA TYR A 267 -3.93 -18.10 10.66
C TYR A 267 -5.26 -18.84 10.73
N TYR A 268 -5.50 -19.70 9.74
CA TYR A 268 -6.63 -20.61 9.68
C TYR A 268 -6.14 -22.04 9.93
N ALA A 269 -6.64 -22.67 10.99
CA ALA A 269 -6.44 -24.09 11.19
C ALA A 269 -7.13 -24.90 10.10
N ALA A 270 -6.73 -26.17 9.97
CA ALA A 270 -7.28 -27.09 8.99
C ALA A 270 -8.82 -27.15 9.06
N ASN A 271 -9.48 -26.90 7.92
CA ASN A 271 -10.93 -26.88 7.77
C ASN A 271 -11.66 -25.73 8.49
N VAL A 272 -10.98 -24.65 8.88
CA VAL A 272 -11.56 -23.44 9.49
C VAL A 272 -11.60 -22.30 8.46
N GLY A 273 -12.66 -21.47 8.49
CA GLY A 273 -12.74 -20.26 7.65
C GLY A 273 -12.62 -20.50 6.14
N GLY A 274 -13.02 -21.68 5.67
CA GLY A 274 -12.89 -22.08 4.26
C GLY A 274 -11.54 -22.70 3.88
N ALA A 275 -10.58 -22.80 4.81
CA ALA A 275 -9.30 -23.44 4.59
C ALA A 275 -9.45 -24.96 4.35
N GLY A 276 -8.52 -25.54 3.60
CA GLY A 276 -8.43 -26.98 3.39
C GLY A 276 -7.80 -27.75 4.56
N SER A 277 -7.47 -29.02 4.35
CA SER A 277 -6.88 -29.89 5.37
C SER A 277 -5.45 -29.54 5.80
N VAL A 278 -4.81 -28.59 5.11
CA VAL A 278 -3.45 -28.12 5.37
C VAL A 278 -3.40 -26.73 6.01
N GLY A 279 -4.56 -26.22 6.42
CA GLY A 279 -4.74 -24.86 6.94
C GLY A 279 -4.61 -23.80 5.84
N HIS A 280 -4.62 -22.53 6.25
CA HIS A 280 -4.36 -21.39 5.39
C HIS A 280 -3.73 -20.25 6.19
N VAL A 281 -2.92 -19.40 5.53
CA VAL A 281 -2.34 -18.20 6.14
C VAL A 281 -2.49 -17.01 5.21
N ALA A 282 -2.77 -15.84 5.78
CA ALA A 282 -2.86 -14.57 5.08
C ALA A 282 -2.15 -13.46 5.87
N TRP A 283 -1.80 -12.36 5.22
CA TRP A 283 -1.17 -11.21 5.85
C TRP A 283 -2.19 -10.13 6.16
N VAL A 284 -2.18 -9.59 7.38
CA VAL A 284 -3.08 -8.50 7.78
C VAL A 284 -2.48 -7.15 7.35
N THR A 285 -3.17 -6.47 6.44
CA THR A 285 -2.74 -5.18 5.89
C THR A 285 -3.34 -4.00 6.64
N ALA A 286 -4.58 -4.12 7.10
CA ALA A 286 -5.27 -3.06 7.82
C ALA A 286 -6.35 -3.63 8.76
N ILE A 287 -6.73 -2.81 9.74
CA ILE A 287 -7.92 -3.00 10.57
C ILE A 287 -8.76 -1.75 10.32
N ASN A 288 -9.91 -1.93 9.70
CA ASN A 288 -10.82 -0.85 9.35
C ASN A 288 -11.47 -0.28 10.62
N ASP A 289 -12.01 0.94 10.54
CA ASP A 289 -12.67 1.61 11.68
C ASP A 289 -13.87 0.83 12.24
N ASP A 290 -14.50 -0.02 11.41
CA ASP A 290 -15.59 -0.91 11.80
C ASP A 290 -15.11 -2.25 12.40
N GLY A 291 -13.79 -2.42 12.57
CA GLY A 291 -13.15 -3.63 13.07
C GLY A 291 -12.98 -4.72 12.03
N ILE A 292 -13.40 -4.52 10.77
CA ILE A 292 -13.17 -5.49 9.69
C ILE A 292 -11.68 -5.53 9.36
N VAL A 293 -11.16 -6.73 9.14
CA VAL A 293 -9.72 -6.95 8.89
C VAL A 293 -9.50 -7.08 7.41
N ALA A 294 -8.65 -6.20 6.85
CA ALA A 294 -8.19 -6.33 5.48
C ALA A 294 -6.99 -7.30 5.46
N ILE A 295 -7.08 -8.31 4.58
CA ILE A 295 -6.02 -9.29 4.37
C ILE A 295 -5.62 -9.36 2.90
N GLU A 296 -4.38 -9.80 2.69
CA GLU A 296 -3.87 -10.22 1.40
C GLU A 296 -3.26 -11.61 1.48
N GLU A 297 -3.38 -12.35 0.38
CA GLU A 297 -3.08 -13.76 0.35
C GLU A 297 -2.80 -14.26 -1.06
N TYR A 298 -2.07 -15.36 -1.13
CA TYR A 298 -2.11 -16.27 -2.27
C TYR A 298 -2.99 -17.46 -1.91
N ASN A 299 -3.64 -18.08 -2.89
CA ASN A 299 -4.44 -19.30 -2.71
C ASN A 299 -5.70 -19.16 -1.85
N GLY A 300 -6.23 -17.94 -1.70
CA GLY A 300 -7.55 -17.71 -1.08
C GLY A 300 -8.75 -18.01 -1.98
N GLN A 301 -8.53 -18.26 -3.28
CA GLN A 301 -9.57 -18.46 -4.29
C GLN A 301 -9.54 -19.87 -4.87
N ALA A 302 -10.70 -20.37 -5.27
CA ALA A 302 -10.80 -21.65 -5.97
C ALA A 302 -10.22 -21.58 -7.40
N PRO A 303 -9.83 -22.73 -7.99
CA PRO A 303 -9.42 -22.79 -9.39
C PRO A 303 -10.47 -22.18 -10.32
N PRO A 304 -10.08 -21.41 -11.36
CA PRO A 304 -8.71 -21.24 -11.90
C PRO A 304 -7.94 -20.03 -11.33
N ASN A 305 -8.40 -19.48 -10.21
CA ASN A 305 -7.77 -18.34 -9.54
C ASN A 305 -6.95 -18.75 -8.31
N ASP A 306 -6.76 -20.06 -8.13
CA ASP A 306 -5.72 -20.60 -7.27
C ASP A 306 -4.32 -20.19 -7.80
N HIS A 307 -3.34 -20.13 -6.91
CA HIS A 307 -1.97 -19.69 -7.16
C HIS A 307 -1.83 -18.25 -7.64
N LYS A 308 -2.79 -17.38 -7.29
CA LYS A 308 -2.75 -15.95 -7.58
C LYS A 308 -2.90 -15.15 -6.31
N TYR A 309 -2.32 -13.96 -6.33
CA TYR A 309 -2.57 -12.92 -5.34
C TYR A 309 -4.05 -12.53 -5.31
N GLY A 310 -4.53 -12.25 -4.12
CA GLY A 310 -5.80 -11.59 -3.89
C GLY A 310 -5.79 -10.85 -2.56
N SER A 311 -6.74 -9.93 -2.43
CA SER A 311 -7.06 -9.26 -1.17
C SER A 311 -8.55 -9.38 -0.89
N ARG A 312 -8.90 -9.43 0.40
CA ARG A 312 -10.30 -9.44 0.84
C ARG A 312 -10.41 -8.95 2.28
N ASN A 313 -11.63 -8.59 2.64
CA ASN A 313 -12.01 -8.27 4.00
C ASN A 313 -12.56 -9.51 4.70
N ILE A 314 -12.16 -9.73 5.95
CA ILE A 314 -12.62 -10.82 6.80
C ILE A 314 -13.17 -10.29 8.12
N GLN A 315 -14.04 -11.07 8.76
CA GLN A 315 -14.39 -10.80 10.16
C GLN A 315 -13.20 -11.21 11.06
N PRO A 316 -12.91 -10.48 12.16
CA PRO A 316 -11.82 -10.81 13.07
C PRO A 316 -11.85 -12.24 13.61
N ASP A 317 -13.03 -12.82 13.75
CA ASP A 317 -13.26 -14.16 14.31
C ASP A 317 -13.35 -15.27 13.25
N GLU A 318 -13.12 -14.94 11.96
CA GLU A 318 -13.06 -15.93 10.88
C GLU A 318 -11.79 -16.80 10.97
N VAL A 319 -10.74 -16.27 11.59
CA VAL A 319 -9.44 -16.93 11.75
C VAL A 319 -9.37 -17.73 13.05
N SER A 320 -8.44 -18.68 13.13
CA SER A 320 -8.19 -19.44 14.36
C SER A 320 -7.29 -18.69 15.35
N ALA A 321 -6.38 -17.86 14.83
CA ALA A 321 -5.53 -16.97 15.61
C ALA A 321 -4.86 -15.93 14.70
N TYR A 322 -4.31 -14.90 15.33
CA TYR A 322 -3.32 -14.00 14.75
C TYR A 322 -1.94 -14.33 15.29
N LEU A 323 -0.98 -14.56 14.39
CA LEU A 323 0.42 -14.75 14.74
C LEU A 323 1.13 -13.40 14.63
N TYR A 324 1.56 -12.84 15.75
CA TYR A 324 2.03 -11.45 15.79
C TYR A 324 3.46 -11.30 15.30
N PHE A 325 3.76 -10.13 14.73
CA PHE A 325 5.06 -9.88 14.14
C PHE A 325 6.17 -9.88 15.23
N PRO A 326 7.30 -10.57 15.01
CA PRO A 326 8.38 -10.59 15.98
C PRO A 326 9.11 -9.23 16.02
N GLY A 327 8.70 -8.35 16.93
CA GLY A 327 9.26 -7.00 17.07
C GLY A 327 8.32 -5.96 17.68
N ASP A 328 7.03 -6.28 17.86
CA ASP A 328 5.98 -5.34 18.32
C ASP A 328 5.97 -5.07 19.85
N ASN A 329 7.11 -5.17 20.54
CA ASN A 329 7.23 -4.90 21.98
C ASN A 329 7.79 -3.50 22.28
#